data_AF-A0A9D5VM71-F1
#
_entry.id   AF-A0A9D5VM71-F1
#
_cell.length_a   1.000
_cell.length_b   1.000
_cell.length_c   1.000
_cell.angle_alpha   90.00
_cell.angle_beta   90.00
_cell.angle_gamma   90.00
#
_symmetry.space_group_name_H-M   'P 1'
#
loop_
_entity.id
_entity.type
_entity.pdbx_description
1 polymer ?
#
loop_
_entity_poly.entity_id
_entity_poly.type
_entity_poly.pdbx_seq_one_letter_code
_entity_poly.pdbx_strand_id
1 'polypeptide(L)'
;MKIESLPRQLQNTPPANPYKEMAQGMEAEYLNYVLNEMRKSVIKEEADSSEVEFYQSLLDNEYAKAITAKEHGIGLQDTILKQIAPREFAPKNNIVDKNRAIEIYKGTRDRE
;
A
#
# COMPACT_ATOMS: atom_id res chain seq x y z
N MET A 1 10.33 -46.71 5.97
CA MET A 1 10.51 -45.80 4.81
C MET A 1 9.86 -44.48 5.17
N LYS A 2 10.66 -43.43 5.41
CA LYS A 2 10.19 -42.07 5.64
C LYS A 2 9.61 -41.55 4.33
N ILE A 3 8.37 -41.09 4.35
CA ILE A 3 7.93 -40.07 3.40
C ILE A 3 7.48 -38.92 4.28
N GLU A 4 8.44 -38.03 4.53
CA GLU A 4 8.26 -36.80 5.28
C GLU A 4 7.13 -36.01 4.61
N SER A 5 6.07 -35.77 5.37
CA SER A 5 4.95 -34.93 4.95
C SER A 5 5.48 -33.56 4.53
N LEU A 6 5.24 -33.20 3.27
CA LEU A 6 5.55 -31.90 2.68
C LEU A 6 5.26 -30.76 3.67
N PRO A 7 6.16 -29.78 3.83
CA PRO A 7 5.98 -28.70 4.79
C PRO A 7 4.69 -27.94 4.46
N ARG A 8 3.84 -27.82 5.48
CA ARG A 8 2.53 -27.16 5.54
C ARG A 8 2.63 -25.63 5.33
N GLN A 9 3.53 -25.17 4.45
CA GLN A 9 3.86 -23.75 4.25
C GLN A 9 3.44 -23.20 2.88
N LEU A 10 2.70 -23.95 2.06
CA LEU A 10 2.17 -23.47 0.78
C LEU A 10 0.64 -23.38 0.71
N GLN A 11 -0.07 -23.63 1.82
CA GLN A 11 -1.55 -23.64 1.86
C GLN A 11 -2.21 -22.33 2.29
N ASN A 12 -1.45 -21.30 2.65
CA ASN A 12 -1.99 -20.07 3.24
C ASN A 12 -1.94 -18.85 2.32
N THR A 13 -1.69 -19.01 1.03
CA THR A 13 -1.93 -17.91 0.09
C THR A 13 -3.43 -17.88 -0.16
N PRO A 14 -4.18 -16.88 0.34
CA PRO A 14 -5.59 -16.79 0.04
C PRO A 14 -5.73 -16.70 -1.49
N PRO A 15 -6.81 -17.25 -2.08
CA PRO A 15 -7.13 -16.96 -3.48
C PRO A 15 -7.08 -15.45 -3.70
N ALA A 16 -6.62 -15.00 -4.86
CA ALA A 16 -6.56 -13.58 -5.25
C ALA A 16 -7.85 -12.90 -4.77
N ASN A 17 -7.72 -12.13 -3.68
CA ASN A 17 -8.88 -11.69 -2.94
C ASN A 17 -9.46 -10.51 -3.71
N PRO A 18 -10.65 -10.61 -4.35
CA PRO A 18 -11.21 -9.52 -5.14
C PRO A 18 -11.38 -8.24 -4.31
N TYR A 19 -11.55 -8.36 -2.99
CA TYR A 19 -11.59 -7.23 -2.07
C TYR A 19 -10.21 -6.56 -1.89
N LYS A 20 -9.12 -7.31 -2.04
CA LYS A 20 -7.75 -6.76 -1.98
C LYS A 20 -7.46 -5.89 -3.20
N GLU A 21 -7.80 -6.36 -4.40
CA GLU A 21 -7.65 -5.58 -5.64
C GLU A 21 -8.54 -4.33 -5.62
N MET A 22 -9.78 -4.48 -5.17
CA MET A 22 -10.69 -3.34 -4.99
C MET A 22 -10.12 -2.32 -4.00
N ALA A 23 -9.60 -2.77 -2.85
CA ALA A 23 -8.98 -1.89 -1.87
C ALA A 23 -7.73 -1.19 -2.42
N GLN A 24 -6.92 -1.86 -3.26
CA GLN A 24 -5.79 -1.22 -3.95
C GLN A 24 -6.24 -0.16 -4.94
N GLY A 25 -7.29 -0.44 -5.71
CA GLY A 25 -7.88 0.54 -6.61
C GLY A 25 -8.38 1.77 -5.87
N MET A 26 -9.09 1.58 -4.75
CA MET A 26 -9.56 2.68 -3.91
C MET A 26 -8.42 3.50 -3.29
N GLU A 27 -7.35 2.85 -2.83
CA GLU A 27 -6.16 3.54 -2.32
C GLU A 27 -5.45 4.32 -3.43
N ALA A 28 -5.40 3.79 -4.66
CA ALA A 28 -4.77 4.46 -5.79
C ALA A 28 -5.55 5.73 -6.20
N GLU A 29 -6.89 5.66 -6.25
CA GLU A 29 -7.73 6.84 -6.53
C GLU A 29 -7.57 7.91 -5.44
N TYR A 30 -7.53 7.49 -4.18
CA TYR A 30 -7.27 8.40 -3.06
C TYR A 30 -5.90 9.08 -3.19
N LEU A 31 -4.85 8.32 -3.47
CA LEU A 31 -3.50 8.86 -3.65
C LEU A 31 -3.41 9.82 -4.83
N ASN A 32 -4.08 9.51 -5.95
CA ASN A 32 -4.14 10.41 -7.09
C ASN A 32 -4.76 11.76 -6.69
N TYR A 33 -5.89 11.72 -5.98
CA TYR A 33 -6.54 12.93 -5.46
C TYR A 33 -5.61 13.72 -4.53
N VAL A 34 -4.93 13.06 -3.59
CA VAL A 34 -4.00 13.72 -2.66
C VAL A 34 -2.84 14.37 -3.40
N LEU A 35 -2.22 13.68 -4.37
CA LEU A 35 -1.14 14.24 -5.19
C LEU A 35 -1.60 15.47 -5.97
N ASN A 36 -2.82 15.44 -6.49
CA ASN A 36 -3.42 16.57 -7.17
C ASN A 36 -3.62 17.78 -6.23
N GLU A 37 -4.20 17.57 -5.05
CA GLU A 37 -4.36 18.65 -4.06
C GLU A 37 -3.02 19.18 -3.53
N MET A 38 -2.03 18.31 -3.33
CA MET A 38 -0.68 18.71 -2.96
C MET A 38 -0.07 19.66 -4.00
N ARG A 39 -0.22 19.36 -5.30
CA ARG A 39 0.28 20.27 -6.34
C ARG A 39 -0.47 21.59 -6.42
N LYS A 40 -1.79 21.58 -6.21
CA LYS A 40 -2.58 22.83 -6.14
C LYS A 40 -2.13 23.73 -5.01
N SER A 41 -1.56 23.17 -3.94
CA SER A 41 -1.00 23.93 -2.82
C SER A 41 0.36 24.58 -3.12
N VAL A 42 1.04 24.19 -4.19
CA VAL A 42 2.31 24.79 -4.61
C VAL A 42 2.04 26.13 -5.28
N ILE A 43 2.60 27.21 -4.73
CA ILE A 43 2.53 28.53 -5.35
C ILE A 43 3.37 28.50 -6.63
N LYS A 44 2.74 28.74 -7.78
CA LYS A 44 3.41 28.82 -9.07
C LYS A 44 3.56 30.28 -9.49
N GLU A 45 4.72 30.64 -10.02
CA GLU A 45 4.97 31.98 -10.57
C GLU A 45 4.17 32.21 -11.87
N GLU A 46 3.94 31.15 -12.63
CA GLU A 46 3.14 31.15 -13.86
C GLU A 46 2.16 29.96 -13.87
N ALA A 47 1.04 30.11 -14.58
CA ALA A 47 0.08 29.02 -14.75
C ALA A 47 0.68 27.96 -15.70
N ASP A 48 0.49 26.67 -15.37
CA ASP A 48 0.91 25.58 -16.24
C ASP A 48 0.09 25.60 -17.54
N SER A 49 0.71 25.19 -18.65
CA SER A 49 -0.03 24.95 -19.89
C SER A 49 -0.87 23.67 -19.80
N SER A 50 -1.89 23.55 -20.65
CA SER A 50 -2.76 22.37 -20.71
C SER A 50 -1.99 21.06 -20.91
N GLU A 51 -0.90 21.09 -21.67
CA GLU A 51 -0.06 19.92 -21.93
C GLU A 51 0.70 19.52 -20.67
N VAL A 52 1.22 20.49 -19.93
CA VAL A 52 1.94 20.28 -18.67
C VAL A 52 1.00 19.66 -17.62
N GLU A 53 -0.21 20.19 -17.49
CA GLU A 53 -1.23 19.63 -16.59
C GLU A 53 -1.59 18.18 -16.97
N PHE A 54 -1.72 17.90 -18.27
CA PHE A 54 -2.00 16.56 -18.76
C PHE A 54 -0.88 15.58 -18.40
N TYR A 55 0.38 15.90 -18.70
CA TYR A 55 1.50 15.02 -18.37
C TYR A 55 1.68 14.84 -16.86
N GLN A 56 1.43 15.88 -16.06
CA GLN A 56 1.43 15.77 -14.60
C GLN A 56 0.35 14.79 -14.13
N SER A 57 -0.87 14.88 -14.66
CA SER A 57 -1.97 13.98 -14.28
C SER A 57 -1.66 12.51 -14.58
N LEU A 58 -0.98 12.24 -15.71
CA LEU A 58 -0.49 10.90 -16.05
C LEU A 58 0.58 10.44 -15.06
N LEU A 59 1.53 11.31 -14.75
CA LEU A 59 2.61 11.02 -13.82
C LEU A 59 2.06 10.66 -12.42
N ASP A 60 1.01 11.33 -11.95
CA ASP A 60 0.40 10.99 -10.67
C ASP A 60 -0.34 9.68 -10.68
N ASN A 61 -1.00 9.37 -11.78
CA ASN A 61 -1.70 8.12 -11.92
C ASN A 61 -0.71 6.96 -11.80
N GLU A 62 0.47 7.09 -12.41
CA GLU A 62 1.53 6.11 -12.30
C GLU A 62 2.18 6.09 -10.92
N TYR A 63 2.42 7.25 -10.29
CA TYR A 63 2.91 7.30 -8.92
C TYR A 63 1.94 6.65 -7.93
N ALA A 64 0.64 6.95 -8.03
CA ALA A 64 -0.38 6.38 -7.17
C ALA A 64 -0.41 4.86 -7.30
N LYS A 65 -0.42 4.33 -8.53
CA LYS A 65 -0.33 2.87 -8.78
C LYS A 65 0.97 2.27 -8.25
N ALA A 66 2.10 2.93 -8.48
CA ALA A 66 3.40 2.42 -8.06
C ALA A 66 3.53 2.38 -6.53
N ILE A 67 2.90 3.33 -5.81
CA ILE A 67 2.86 3.33 -4.35
C ILE A 67 1.96 2.20 -3.85
N THR A 68 0.76 2.03 -4.40
CA THR A 68 -0.18 0.97 -3.95
C THR A 68 0.23 -0.45 -4.34
N ALA A 69 1.04 -0.60 -5.40
CA ALA A 69 1.58 -1.90 -5.82
C ALA A 69 2.66 -2.43 -4.87
N LYS A 70 3.31 -1.57 -4.09
CA LYS A 70 4.27 -2.00 -3.06
C LYS A 70 3.55 -2.69 -1.91
N GLU A 71 4.21 -3.69 -1.32
CA GLU A 71 3.70 -4.38 -0.15
C GLU A 71 3.42 -3.35 0.96
N HIS A 72 2.14 -3.21 1.34
CA HIS A 72 1.60 -2.27 2.33
C HIS A 72 1.43 -0.80 1.93
N GLY A 73 1.57 -0.40 0.65
CA GLY A 73 1.12 0.91 0.14
C GLY A 73 1.36 2.09 1.09
N ILE A 74 0.31 2.86 1.38
CA ILE A 74 0.28 3.82 2.51
C ILE A 74 -0.47 3.26 3.74
N GLY A 75 -0.85 1.99 3.70
CA GLY A 75 -1.61 1.30 4.75
C GLY A 75 -3.11 1.61 4.77
N LEU A 76 -3.62 2.39 3.82
CA LEU A 76 -5.06 2.67 3.71
C LEU A 76 -5.79 1.44 3.15
N GLN A 77 -5.15 0.68 2.26
CA GLN A 77 -5.67 -0.58 1.72
C GLN A 77 -6.17 -1.52 2.82
N ASP A 78 -5.40 -1.71 3.90
CA ASP A 78 -5.77 -2.61 5.01
C ASP A 78 -7.01 -2.11 5.78
N THR A 79 -7.15 -0.79 5.89
CA THR A 79 -8.32 -0.17 6.53
C THR A 79 -9.56 -0.30 5.65
N ILE A 80 -9.42 -0.06 4.34
CA ILE A 80 -10.49 -0.24 3.37
C ILE A 80 -10.94 -1.71 3.35
N LEU A 81 -9.98 -2.64 3.32
CA LEU A 81 -10.26 -4.07 3.30
C LEU A 81 -11.08 -4.51 4.52
N LYS A 82 -10.81 -3.95 5.71
CA LYS A 82 -11.61 -4.21 6.92
C LYS A 82 -13.06 -3.73 6.81
N GLN A 83 -13.35 -2.73 5.96
CA GLN A 83 -14.69 -2.19 5.77
C GLN A 83 -15.46 -2.92 4.66
N ILE A 84 -14.79 -3.28 3.57
CA ILE A 84 -15.44 -3.85 2.38
C ILE A 84 -15.45 -5.38 2.35
N ALA A 85 -14.49 -6.03 3.03
CA ALA A 85 -14.38 -7.48 3.00
C ALA A 85 -15.28 -8.13 4.07
N PRO A 86 -15.89 -9.29 3.77
CA PRO A 86 -16.56 -10.11 4.78
C PRO A 86 -15.58 -10.48 5.91
N ARG A 87 -16.08 -10.69 7.13
CA ARG A 87 -15.25 -10.94 8.34
C ARG A 87 -14.24 -12.09 8.20
N GLU A 88 -14.52 -13.05 7.33
CA GLU A 88 -13.65 -14.19 7.04
C GLU A 88 -12.39 -13.80 6.23
N PHE A 89 -12.46 -12.68 5.51
CA PHE A 89 -11.38 -12.14 4.66
C PHE A 89 -10.74 -10.88 5.24
N ALA A 90 -11.25 -10.38 6.37
CA ALA A 90 -10.68 -9.24 7.06
C ALA A 90 -9.26 -9.60 7.57
N PRO A 91 -8.26 -8.72 7.38
CA PRO A 91 -6.91 -8.98 7.85
C PRO A 91 -6.94 -9.15 9.38
N LYS A 92 -6.57 -10.34 9.86
CA LYS A 92 -6.36 -10.59 11.30
C LYS A 92 -5.28 -9.61 11.74
N ASN A 93 -5.57 -8.74 12.71
CA ASN A 93 -4.71 -7.66 13.17
C ASN A 93 -3.25 -8.11 13.36
N ASN A 94 -2.41 -7.94 12.34
CA ASN A 94 -0.97 -7.85 12.50
C ASN A 94 -0.70 -6.41 12.92
N ILE A 95 -0.93 -6.15 14.21
CA ILE A 95 -0.30 -5.04 14.91
C ILE A 95 1.18 -5.22 14.61
N VAL A 96 1.72 -4.30 13.81
CA VAL A 96 3.15 -4.09 13.49
C VAL A 96 4.01 -5.13 14.16
N ASP A 97 4.49 -6.08 13.35
CA ASP A 97 5.43 -7.13 13.74
C ASP A 97 6.35 -6.60 14.84
N LYS A 98 6.03 -6.93 16.10
CA LYS A 98 6.70 -6.35 17.28
C LYS A 98 8.21 -6.55 17.18
N ASN A 99 8.63 -7.58 16.44
CA ASN A 99 10.02 -7.92 16.18
C ASN A 99 10.72 -6.88 15.29
N ARG A 100 10.04 -6.27 14.31
CA ARG A 100 10.64 -5.24 13.43
C ARG A 100 10.82 -3.90 14.15
N ALA A 101 9.88 -3.53 15.01
CA ALA A 101 10.07 -2.36 15.88
C ALA A 101 11.29 -2.57 16.80
N ILE A 102 11.45 -3.76 17.38
CA ILE A 102 12.59 -4.10 18.23
C ILE A 102 13.93 -4.06 17.45
N GLU A 103 13.97 -4.48 16.18
CA GLU A 103 15.18 -4.39 15.34
C GLU A 103 15.59 -2.95 15.03
N ILE A 104 14.62 -2.08 14.73
CA ILE A 104 14.88 -0.65 14.49
C ILE A 104 15.44 0.02 15.76
N TYR A 105 14.91 -0.31 16.93
CA TYR A 105 15.41 0.21 18.22
C TYR A 105 16.76 -0.38 18.66
N LYS A 106 17.15 -1.56 18.15
CA LYS A 106 18.46 -2.15 18.43
C LYS A 106 19.55 -1.56 17.54
N GLY A 107 19.28 -1.37 16.25
CA GLY A 107 20.26 -0.84 15.29
C GLY A 107 20.63 0.65 15.48
N THR A 108 19.89 1.39 16.30
CA THR A 108 20.22 2.77 16.69
C THR A 108 21.07 2.84 17.95
N ARG A 109 21.10 1.79 18.78
CA ARG A 109 21.85 1.75 20.04
C ARG A 109 23.29 1.28 19.88
N ASP A 110 23.58 0.58 18.79
CA ASP A 110 24.92 0.08 18.45
C ASP A 110 25.76 1.12 17.66
N ARG A 111 25.26 2.36 17.51
CA ARG A 111 25.91 3.48 16.79
C ARG A 111 26.24 4.69 17.69
N GLU A 112 26.27 4.49 18.99
CA GLU A 112 26.84 5.42 20.00
C GLU A 112 28.05 4.79 20.67
#